data_AF-A0A6L8C0Y1-F1
#
_entry.id   AF-A0A6L8C0Y1-F1
#
_cell.length_a   1.000
_cell.length_b   1.000
_cell.length_c   1.000
_cell.angle_alpha   90.00
_cell.angle_beta   90.00
_cell.angle_gamma   90.00
#
_symmetry.space_group_name_H-M   'P 1'
#
loop_
_entity.id
_entity.type
_entity.pdbx_description
1 polymer ?
#
loop_
_entity_poly.entity_id
_entity_poly.type
_entity_poly.pdbx_seq_one_letter_code
_entity_poly.pdbx_strand_id
1 'polypeptide(L)'
;MGTGNSRKAFSTSGFNILFNFKQRSDESLSEAIGRIDQNMLFEEYRRSKKIAPKRGENPKLEIFPSKHKGILPSKDGDFERHLEGALWNQCLVGIMPQSHDGEFRLLDYQFPLYEQQSDQIGKVDLVGVSSGRGNFAVIELKVTDEKGRVNDSPLSALIQALGYTAIIVENMRFIKVAVAMKQKENQKDERWNLPSIAEKPSIILLAPDNWWFENDRNNDGNWKGKFKELLNGIKENLGIETHCFTLGDISKVDIGWKTEMCGYKPEFHSVITFSDLHIR
;
A
#
# COMPACT_ATOMS: atom_id res chain seq x y z
N MET A 1 -0.86 -26.04 33.71
CA MET A 1 0.09 -24.92 33.84
C MET A 1 0.08 -24.15 32.52
N GLY A 2 -0.71 -23.08 32.42
CA GLY A 2 -0.73 -22.23 31.23
C GLY A 2 0.35 -21.18 31.35
N THR A 3 1.44 -21.30 30.60
CA THR A 3 2.39 -20.20 30.43
C THR A 3 1.68 -19.14 29.58
N GLY A 4 0.98 -18.23 30.25
CA GLY A 4 0.45 -17.01 29.63
C GLY A 4 1.62 -16.15 29.17
N ASN A 5 2.14 -16.42 27.98
CA ASN A 5 3.00 -15.49 27.27
C ASN A 5 2.11 -14.32 26.86
N SER A 6 1.99 -13.36 27.77
CA SER A 6 1.60 -11.99 27.46
C SER A 6 2.63 -11.45 26.45
N ARG A 7 2.37 -11.65 25.16
CA ARG A 7 3.15 -11.01 24.10
C ARG A 7 2.94 -9.50 24.25
N LYS A 8 4.03 -8.75 24.41
CA LYS A 8 3.96 -7.29 24.44
C LYS A 8 3.39 -6.78 23.12
N ALA A 9 2.53 -5.77 23.20
CA ALA A 9 2.02 -5.10 22.02
C ALA A 9 3.13 -4.53 21.16
N PHE A 10 2.95 -4.61 19.84
CA PHE A 10 3.87 -3.95 18.93
C PHE A 10 3.72 -2.44 19.10
N SER A 11 4.83 -1.79 19.39
CA SER A 11 4.90 -0.33 19.50
C SER A 11 5.75 0.23 18.38
N THR A 12 5.22 1.25 17.70
CA THR A 12 5.96 2.04 16.70
C THR A 12 6.93 3.03 17.33
N SER A 13 6.84 3.27 18.65
CA SER A 13 7.67 4.25 19.37
C SER A 13 9.18 3.98 19.30
N GLY A 14 9.58 2.75 18.99
CA GLY A 14 10.99 2.38 18.83
C GLY A 14 11.58 2.70 17.46
N PHE A 15 10.79 3.12 16.47
CA PHE A 15 11.21 3.29 15.06
C PHE A 15 11.15 4.75 14.65
N ASN A 16 12.30 5.40 14.56
CA ASN A 16 12.34 6.84 14.34
C ASN A 16 12.00 7.20 12.89
N ILE A 17 12.32 6.32 11.93
CA ILE A 17 12.11 6.58 10.51
C ILE A 17 10.83 5.90 10.04
N LEU A 18 10.72 4.58 10.09
CA LEU A 18 9.65 3.82 9.40
C LEU A 18 8.20 4.12 9.83
N PHE A 19 7.99 4.64 11.04
CA PHE A 19 6.64 4.89 11.56
C PHE A 19 6.47 6.27 12.20
N ASN A 20 7.55 7.04 12.33
CA ASN A 20 7.53 8.36 12.97
C ASN A 20 8.14 9.47 12.12
N PHE A 21 8.58 9.16 10.88
CA PHE A 21 9.11 10.18 10.00
C PHE A 21 8.03 11.22 9.66
N LYS A 22 8.41 12.49 9.81
CA LYS A 22 7.63 13.63 9.34
C LYS A 22 8.56 14.59 8.63
N GLN A 23 8.19 14.97 7.41
CA GLN A 23 8.79 16.12 6.74
C GLN A 23 8.39 17.38 7.52
N ARG A 24 9.35 18.29 7.74
CA ARG A 24 9.05 19.57 8.41
C ARG A 24 8.40 20.52 7.41
N SER A 25 7.53 21.41 7.89
CA SER A 25 6.79 22.34 7.04
C SER A 25 7.67 23.37 6.33
N ASP A 26 8.88 23.61 6.85
CA ASP A 26 9.89 24.53 6.33
C ASP A 26 10.97 23.84 5.46
N GLU A 27 10.89 22.51 5.31
CA GLU A 27 11.91 21.68 4.66
C GLU A 27 11.43 21.26 3.26
N SER A 28 12.26 21.48 2.24
CA SER A 28 12.00 20.94 0.90
C SER A 28 12.09 19.41 0.89
N LEU A 29 11.40 18.75 -0.05
CA LEU A 29 11.50 17.29 -0.17
C LEU A 29 12.94 16.81 -0.42
N SER A 30 13.73 17.55 -1.18
CA SER A 30 15.15 17.22 -1.44
C SER A 30 16.01 17.25 -0.17
N GLU A 31 15.74 18.18 0.74
CA GLU A 31 16.39 18.25 2.06
C GLU A 31 15.89 17.13 2.97
N ALA A 32 14.57 16.88 2.98
CA ALA A 32 13.97 15.80 3.75
C ALA A 32 14.53 14.42 3.36
N ILE A 33 14.68 14.14 2.05
CA ILE A 33 15.33 12.93 1.54
C ILE A 33 16.80 12.91 1.96
N GLY A 34 17.51 14.03 1.81
CA GLY A 34 18.94 14.13 2.14
C GLY A 34 19.26 13.93 3.62
N ARG A 35 18.30 14.17 4.53
CA ARG A 35 18.42 13.97 5.97
C ARG A 35 18.31 12.49 6.38
N ILE A 36 17.80 11.63 5.50
CA ILE A 36 17.66 10.20 5.82
C ILE A 36 19.01 9.52 5.71
N ASP A 37 19.51 9.06 6.85
CA ASP A 37 20.55 8.04 6.88
C ASP A 37 19.96 6.71 6.38
N GLN A 38 20.31 6.35 5.14
CA GLN A 38 19.80 5.14 4.50
C GLN A 38 20.22 3.86 5.24
N ASN A 39 21.41 3.82 5.83
CA ASN A 39 21.85 2.65 6.59
C ASN A 39 20.97 2.47 7.83
N MET A 40 20.70 3.56 8.55
CA MET A 40 19.76 3.52 9.68
C MET A 40 18.36 3.11 9.24
N LEU A 41 17.85 3.62 8.11
CA LEU A 41 16.56 3.21 7.55
C LEU A 41 16.52 1.70 7.29
N PHE A 42 17.55 1.14 6.67
CA PHE A 42 17.63 -0.29 6.35
C PHE A 42 17.78 -1.16 7.60
N GLU A 43 18.50 -0.70 8.61
CA GLU A 43 18.58 -1.36 9.92
C GLU A 43 17.24 -1.33 10.65
N GLU A 44 16.54 -0.19 10.64
CA GLU A 44 15.18 -0.09 11.17
C GLU A 44 14.23 -1.04 10.45
N TYR A 45 14.32 -1.18 9.13
CA TYR A 45 13.52 -2.15 8.37
C TYR A 45 13.78 -3.59 8.84
N ARG A 46 15.05 -3.98 8.94
CA ARG A 46 15.43 -5.33 9.39
C ARG A 46 14.99 -5.59 10.82
N ARG A 47 15.07 -4.58 11.70
CA ARG A 47 14.59 -4.66 13.09
C ARG A 47 13.06 -4.77 13.15
N SER A 48 12.35 -3.96 12.36
CA SER A 48 10.89 -3.95 12.27
C SER A 48 10.38 -5.32 11.86
N LYS A 49 10.95 -5.90 10.79
CA LYS A 49 10.63 -7.25 10.35
C LYS A 49 10.77 -8.28 11.47
N LYS A 50 11.87 -8.24 12.24
CA LYS A 50 12.14 -9.22 13.31
C LYS A 50 11.11 -9.19 14.43
N ILE A 51 10.56 -8.02 14.73
CA ILE A 51 9.61 -7.84 15.83
C ILE A 51 8.16 -7.63 15.35
N ALA A 52 7.91 -7.75 14.04
CA ALA A 52 6.62 -7.53 13.43
C ALA A 52 5.54 -8.45 14.07
N PRO A 53 4.30 -7.96 14.21
CA PRO A 53 3.21 -8.81 14.65
C PRO A 53 3.03 -9.97 13.69
N LYS A 54 2.69 -11.14 14.23
CA LYS A 54 2.53 -12.36 13.46
C LYS A 54 1.07 -12.69 13.35
N ARG A 55 0.32 -11.85 12.63
CA ARG A 55 -1.14 -11.96 12.49
C ARG A 55 -1.58 -13.38 12.16
N GLY A 56 -0.87 -14.04 11.23
CA GLY A 56 -1.21 -15.40 10.81
C GLY A 56 -0.96 -16.51 11.84
N GLU A 57 -0.24 -16.23 12.93
CA GLU A 57 -0.12 -17.17 14.06
C GLU A 57 -1.36 -17.17 14.95
N ASN A 58 -2.19 -16.12 14.89
CA ASN A 58 -3.41 -16.04 15.67
C ASN A 58 -4.57 -16.68 14.90
N PRO A 59 -5.04 -17.88 15.28
CA PRO A 59 -6.09 -18.60 14.53
C PRO A 59 -7.46 -17.91 14.59
N LYS A 60 -7.63 -16.88 15.43
CA LYS A 60 -8.86 -16.08 15.51
C LYS A 60 -8.89 -14.95 14.47
N LEU A 61 -7.77 -14.70 13.79
CA LEU A 61 -7.64 -13.62 12.81
C LEU A 61 -7.49 -14.20 11.41
N GLU A 62 -8.36 -13.76 10.52
CA GLU A 62 -8.22 -14.03 9.09
C GLU A 62 -7.13 -13.14 8.50
N ILE A 63 -6.28 -13.70 7.64
CA ILE A 63 -5.31 -12.94 6.84
C ILE A 63 -6.07 -12.02 5.86
N PHE A 64 -7.01 -12.58 5.10
CA PHE A 64 -7.92 -11.85 4.21
C PHE A 64 -9.34 -11.86 4.81
N PRO A 65 -9.78 -10.76 5.47
CA PRO A 65 -11.06 -10.74 6.18
C PRO A 65 -12.26 -10.87 5.25
N SER A 66 -13.11 -11.87 5.51
CA SER A 66 -14.38 -12.13 4.78
C SER A 66 -15.41 -10.99 4.83
N LYS A 67 -15.23 -10.01 5.72
CA LYS A 67 -16.13 -8.86 5.91
C LYS A 67 -15.92 -7.74 4.88
N HIS A 68 -14.83 -7.76 4.14
CA HIS A 68 -14.59 -6.77 3.08
C HIS A 68 -15.51 -7.04 1.89
N LYS A 69 -16.63 -6.31 1.85
CA LYS A 69 -17.68 -6.46 0.82
C LYS A 69 -17.61 -5.43 -0.31
N GLY A 70 -16.62 -4.53 -0.28
CA GLY A 70 -16.55 -3.41 -1.23
C GLY A 70 -17.63 -2.35 -1.02
N ILE A 71 -18.42 -2.46 0.04
CA ILE A 71 -19.45 -1.47 0.41
C ILE A 71 -18.84 -0.59 1.50
N LEU A 72 -18.62 0.69 1.19
CA LEU A 72 -18.14 1.67 2.15
C LEU A 72 -19.30 2.41 2.82
N PRO A 73 -19.19 2.80 4.10
CA PRO A 73 -20.23 3.58 4.77
C PRO A 73 -20.42 4.93 4.08
N SER A 74 -21.67 5.31 3.82
CA SER A 74 -22.04 6.47 2.99
C SER A 74 -21.82 7.86 3.61
N LYS A 75 -21.34 7.97 4.87
CA LYS A 75 -21.45 9.24 5.60
C LYS A 75 -20.18 9.84 6.20
N ASP A 76 -19.09 9.12 6.41
CA ASP A 76 -17.91 9.69 7.13
C ASP A 76 -16.58 9.03 6.73
N GLY A 77 -16.24 9.01 5.44
CA GLY A 77 -14.97 8.49 4.96
C GLY A 77 -14.15 9.54 4.23
N ASP A 78 -12.85 9.58 4.52
CA ASP A 78 -11.87 10.30 3.70
C ASP A 78 -12.00 9.87 2.23
N PHE A 79 -11.71 10.79 1.30
CA PHE A 79 -11.74 10.55 -0.15
C PHE A 79 -10.82 9.38 -0.52
N GLU A 80 -9.67 9.26 0.15
CA GLU A 80 -8.72 8.16 0.00
C GLU A 80 -9.41 6.80 0.21
N ARG A 81 -10.14 6.64 1.32
CA ARG A 81 -10.87 5.41 1.63
C ARG A 81 -11.93 5.06 0.60
N HIS A 82 -12.60 6.06 0.04
CA HIS A 82 -13.57 5.85 -1.04
C HIS A 82 -12.89 5.40 -2.33
N LEU A 83 -11.74 5.97 -2.64
CA LEU A 83 -10.94 5.57 -3.79
C LEU A 83 -10.43 4.12 -3.64
N GLU A 84 -9.97 3.71 -2.45
CA GLU A 84 -9.59 2.31 -2.19
C GLU A 84 -10.72 1.32 -2.51
N GLY A 85 -11.93 1.59 -2.00
CA GLY A 85 -13.09 0.73 -2.24
C GLY A 85 -13.54 0.76 -3.70
N ALA A 86 -13.44 1.90 -4.37
CA ALA A 86 -13.73 2.02 -5.79
C ALA A 86 -12.73 1.21 -6.64
N LEU A 87 -11.42 1.36 -6.37
CA LEU A 87 -10.36 0.60 -7.02
C LEU A 87 -10.54 -0.92 -6.79
N TRP A 88 -10.82 -1.30 -5.55
CA TRP A 88 -11.13 -2.69 -5.19
C TRP A 88 -12.30 -3.25 -5.99
N ASN A 89 -13.41 -2.51 -6.05
CA ASN A 89 -14.63 -2.93 -6.75
C ASN A 89 -14.45 -2.99 -8.27
N GLN A 90 -13.69 -2.08 -8.85
CA GLN A 90 -13.32 -2.14 -10.27
C GLN A 90 -12.47 -3.35 -10.57
N CYS A 91 -11.58 -3.72 -9.65
CA CYS A 91 -10.77 -4.92 -9.79
C CYS A 91 -11.57 -6.24 -9.62
N LEU A 92 -12.86 -6.17 -9.26
CA LEU A 92 -13.78 -7.31 -9.30
C LEU A 92 -14.25 -7.63 -10.73
N VAL A 93 -14.15 -6.67 -11.66
CA VAL A 93 -14.62 -6.78 -13.06
C VAL A 93 -13.50 -6.65 -14.08
N GLY A 94 -12.28 -6.33 -13.65
CA GLY A 94 -11.12 -6.20 -14.51
C GLY A 94 -9.83 -6.20 -13.72
N ILE A 95 -8.72 -6.15 -14.42
CA ILE A 95 -7.37 -6.18 -13.85
C ILE A 95 -6.81 -4.76 -13.90
N MET A 96 -6.08 -4.29 -12.89
CA MET A 96 -5.31 -3.05 -13.03
C MET A 96 -4.27 -3.26 -14.14
N PRO A 97 -4.36 -2.52 -15.25
CA PRO A 97 -3.29 -2.56 -16.24
C PRO A 97 -2.07 -1.85 -15.66
N GLN A 98 -0.91 -2.47 -15.79
CA GLN A 98 0.35 -1.83 -15.46
C GLN A 98 1.44 -2.24 -16.44
N SER A 99 2.32 -1.29 -16.73
CA SER A 99 3.44 -1.44 -17.65
C SER A 99 4.54 -2.36 -17.10
N HIS A 100 5.24 -3.01 -18.03
CA HIS A 100 6.39 -3.92 -17.90
C HIS A 100 6.24 -5.28 -17.20
N ASP A 101 5.46 -5.45 -16.12
CA ASP A 101 5.40 -6.72 -15.35
C ASP A 101 4.05 -7.47 -15.42
N GLY A 102 3.15 -6.96 -16.26
CA GLY A 102 1.85 -7.53 -16.53
C GLY A 102 0.76 -7.05 -15.57
N GLU A 103 -0.36 -7.76 -15.63
CA GLU A 103 -1.63 -7.48 -14.97
C GLU A 103 -1.56 -7.53 -13.43
N PHE A 104 -2.01 -6.50 -12.71
CA PHE A 104 -2.06 -6.51 -11.24
C PHE A 104 -3.44 -6.89 -10.70
N ARG A 105 -3.50 -7.97 -9.92
CA ARG A 105 -4.76 -8.41 -9.29
C ARG A 105 -4.79 -7.95 -7.84
N LEU A 106 -5.75 -7.10 -7.50
CA LEU A 106 -5.98 -6.72 -6.11
C LEU A 106 -6.55 -7.91 -5.33
N LEU A 107 -5.97 -8.14 -4.15
CA LEU A 107 -6.35 -9.20 -3.21
C LEU A 107 -7.03 -8.72 -1.93
N ASP A 108 -6.77 -7.50 -1.50
CA ASP A 108 -7.55 -6.85 -0.45
C ASP A 108 -7.40 -5.32 -0.50
N TYR A 109 -8.27 -4.63 0.24
CA TYR A 109 -8.12 -3.22 0.59
C TYR A 109 -8.15 -3.06 2.11
N GLN A 110 -7.52 -2.01 2.65
CA GLN A 110 -7.44 -1.76 4.09
C GLN A 110 -6.92 -3.01 4.84
N PHE A 111 -5.89 -3.64 4.28
CA PHE A 111 -5.35 -4.92 4.70
C PHE A 111 -4.73 -4.80 6.11
N PRO A 112 -5.27 -5.51 7.11
CA PRO A 112 -4.89 -5.34 8.50
C PRO A 112 -3.53 -5.97 8.82
N LEU A 113 -2.63 -5.19 9.41
CA LEU A 113 -1.29 -5.65 9.80
C LEU A 113 -1.15 -6.05 11.27
N TYR A 114 -2.10 -5.64 12.12
CA TYR A 114 -2.08 -5.90 13.56
C TYR A 114 -2.42 -7.36 13.90
N GLU A 115 -1.82 -7.88 14.98
CA GLU A 115 -2.16 -9.17 15.60
C GLU A 115 -3.17 -8.98 16.75
N GLN A 116 -3.27 -7.76 17.30
CA GLN A 116 -4.23 -7.37 18.34
C GLN A 116 -4.60 -5.90 18.22
N GLN A 117 -5.77 -5.51 18.74
CA GLN A 117 -6.28 -4.14 18.61
C GLN A 117 -5.39 -3.06 19.26
N SER A 118 -4.56 -3.45 20.24
CA SER A 118 -3.64 -2.53 20.92
C SER A 118 -2.34 -2.28 20.16
N ASP A 119 -2.07 -3.00 19.07
CA ASP A 119 -0.90 -2.73 18.25
C ASP A 119 -1.08 -1.38 17.56
N GLN A 120 -0.10 -0.49 17.69
CA GLN A 120 -0.16 0.86 17.11
C GLN A 120 0.26 0.84 15.63
N ILE A 121 -0.32 -0.07 14.85
CA ILE A 121 -0.02 -0.25 13.43
C ILE A 121 -1.26 0.10 12.61
N GLY A 122 -1.03 0.77 11.48
CA GLY A 122 -2.06 1.04 10.49
C GLY A 122 -2.48 -0.19 9.67
N LYS A 123 -3.04 0.08 8.51
CA LYS A 123 -3.45 -0.90 7.51
C LYS A 123 -2.76 -0.53 6.20
N VAL A 124 -2.53 -1.52 5.34
CA VAL A 124 -2.12 -1.22 3.97
C VAL A 124 -3.35 -0.84 3.16
N ASP A 125 -3.28 0.24 2.41
CA ASP A 125 -4.42 0.74 1.64
C ASP A 125 -4.92 -0.32 0.66
N LEU A 126 -4.01 -0.89 -0.14
CA LEU A 126 -4.30 -1.99 -1.05
C LEU A 126 -3.19 -3.04 -1.04
N VAL A 127 -3.55 -4.31 -1.26
CA VAL A 127 -2.58 -5.38 -1.54
C VAL A 127 -3.00 -6.16 -2.77
N GLY A 128 -2.02 -6.67 -3.51
CA GLY A 128 -2.27 -7.40 -4.74
C GLY A 128 -1.12 -8.31 -5.15
N VAL A 129 -1.26 -8.94 -6.31
CA VAL A 129 -0.22 -9.79 -6.91
C VAL A 129 -0.05 -9.46 -8.39
N SER A 130 1.19 -9.34 -8.85
CA SER A 130 1.50 -9.23 -10.28
C SER A 130 1.29 -10.58 -10.98
N SER A 131 0.51 -10.59 -12.06
CA SER A 131 0.18 -11.81 -12.79
C SER A 131 1.38 -12.39 -13.54
N GLY A 132 2.35 -11.57 -13.92
CA GLY A 132 3.54 -12.01 -14.66
C GLY A 132 4.62 -12.65 -13.77
N ARG A 133 4.87 -12.10 -12.58
CA ARG A 133 5.97 -12.54 -11.68
C ARG A 133 5.52 -13.15 -10.36
N GLY A 134 4.22 -13.04 -10.03
CA GLY A 134 3.69 -13.46 -8.74
C GLY A 134 4.16 -12.59 -7.58
N ASN A 135 4.71 -11.39 -7.84
CA ASN A 135 5.17 -10.52 -6.77
C ASN A 135 3.96 -9.98 -6.01
N PHE A 136 3.92 -10.23 -4.70
CA PHE A 136 2.95 -9.58 -3.82
C PHE A 136 3.28 -8.09 -3.74
N ALA A 137 2.31 -7.20 -3.86
CA ALA A 137 2.55 -5.77 -3.68
C ALA A 137 1.87 -5.23 -2.42
N VAL A 138 2.62 -4.37 -1.75
CA VAL A 138 2.12 -3.39 -0.79
C VAL A 138 1.87 -2.11 -1.57
N ILE A 139 0.63 -1.69 -1.66
CA ILE A 139 0.23 -0.51 -2.43
C ILE A 139 -0.19 0.57 -1.44
N GLU A 140 0.55 1.67 -1.44
CA GLU A 140 0.23 2.88 -0.70
C GLU A 140 -0.45 3.86 -1.66
N LEU A 141 -1.67 4.24 -1.33
CA LEU A 141 -2.50 5.14 -2.12
C LEU A 141 -2.42 6.54 -1.53
N LYS A 142 -2.18 7.54 -2.36
CA LYS A 142 -2.24 8.94 -1.94
C LYS A 142 -3.21 9.73 -2.81
N VAL A 143 -3.86 10.71 -2.19
CA VAL A 143 -4.80 11.61 -2.86
C VAL A 143 -4.55 13.06 -2.45
N THR A 144 -5.03 14.01 -3.26
CA THR A 144 -5.16 15.40 -2.84
C THR A 144 -6.46 15.62 -2.06
N ASP A 145 -6.47 16.58 -1.14
CA ASP A 145 -7.70 17.01 -0.48
C ASP A 145 -8.66 17.75 -1.44
N GLU A 146 -9.82 18.19 -0.94
CA GLU A 146 -10.84 18.88 -1.75
C GLU A 146 -10.36 20.19 -2.38
N LYS A 147 -9.29 20.78 -1.84
CA LYS A 147 -8.68 22.03 -2.32
C LYS A 147 -7.46 21.76 -3.19
N GLY A 148 -7.22 20.50 -3.57
CA GLY A 148 -6.05 20.09 -4.34
C GLY A 148 -4.75 20.09 -3.53
N ARG A 149 -4.82 20.16 -2.20
CA ARG A 149 -3.63 20.18 -1.34
C ARG A 149 -3.14 18.77 -1.10
N VAL A 150 -1.83 18.62 -1.06
CA VAL A 150 -1.13 17.40 -0.73
C VAL A 150 -0.96 17.31 0.79
N ASN A 151 -1.41 16.22 1.39
CA ASN A 151 -1.28 15.99 2.84
C ASN A 151 0.03 15.26 3.22
N ASP A 152 0.54 14.42 2.31
CA ASP A 152 1.76 13.63 2.48
C ASP A 152 2.68 13.76 1.27
N SER A 153 4.00 13.75 1.48
CA SER A 153 4.97 13.75 0.38
C SER A 153 5.28 12.33 -0.14
N PRO A 154 5.86 12.19 -1.35
CA PRO A 154 6.39 10.93 -1.88
C PRO A 154 7.31 10.20 -0.91
N LEU A 155 8.10 10.95 -0.14
CA LEU A 155 8.98 10.37 0.85
C LEU A 155 8.21 9.76 2.03
N SER A 156 7.21 10.46 2.56
CA SER A 156 6.36 9.92 3.64
C SER A 156 5.64 8.65 3.19
N ALA A 157 5.06 8.67 1.98
CA ALA A 157 4.38 7.51 1.39
C ALA A 157 5.33 6.30 1.24
N LEU A 158 6.56 6.54 0.74
CA LEU A 158 7.58 5.49 0.61
C LEU A 158 7.96 4.87 1.96
N ILE A 159 8.21 5.70 2.97
CA ILE A 159 8.63 5.25 4.30
C ILE A 159 7.53 4.43 4.97
N GLN A 160 6.28 4.88 4.86
CA GLN A 160 5.11 4.18 5.36
C GLN A 160 4.96 2.80 4.69
N ALA A 161 4.99 2.76 3.35
CA ALA A 161 4.92 1.52 2.59
C ALA A 161 6.07 0.56 2.92
N LEU A 162 7.28 1.09 3.17
CA LEU A 162 8.44 0.30 3.58
C LEU A 162 8.25 -0.30 4.98
N GLY A 163 7.65 0.46 5.91
CA GLY A 163 7.27 -0.02 7.24
C GLY A 163 6.27 -1.18 7.17
N TYR A 164 5.23 -1.04 6.34
CA TYR A 164 4.26 -2.11 6.09
C TYR A 164 4.89 -3.33 5.43
N THR A 165 5.78 -3.11 4.47
CA THR A 165 6.51 -4.18 3.79
C THR A 165 7.34 -5.02 4.76
N ALA A 166 7.93 -4.41 5.80
CA ALA A 166 8.66 -5.15 6.83
C ALA A 166 7.77 -6.17 7.56
N ILE A 167 6.53 -5.78 7.84
CA ILE A 167 5.54 -6.65 8.52
C ILE A 167 5.01 -7.72 7.56
N ILE A 168 4.72 -7.35 6.31
CA ILE A 168 4.24 -8.28 5.28
C ILE A 168 5.26 -9.39 5.03
N VAL A 169 6.55 -9.05 4.90
CA VAL A 169 7.62 -10.05 4.68
C VAL A 169 7.63 -11.11 5.77
N GLU A 170 7.47 -10.74 7.05
CA GLU A 170 7.43 -11.70 8.15
C GLU A 170 6.16 -12.58 8.13
N ASN A 171 5.09 -12.09 7.52
CA ASN A 171 3.81 -12.80 7.41
C ASN A 171 3.61 -13.53 6.06
N MET A 172 4.57 -13.48 5.13
CA MET A 172 4.42 -14.03 3.77
C MET A 172 4.01 -15.50 3.74
N ARG A 173 4.53 -16.33 4.65
CA ARG A 173 4.13 -17.74 4.72
C ARG A 173 2.62 -17.92 4.93
N PHE A 174 2.01 -17.08 5.76
CA PHE A 174 0.58 -17.13 6.06
C PHE A 174 -0.24 -16.53 4.94
N ILE A 175 0.26 -15.46 4.32
CA ILE A 175 -0.35 -14.87 3.12
C ILE A 175 -0.43 -15.90 2.01
N LYS A 176 0.66 -16.63 1.72
CA LYS A 176 0.68 -17.68 0.70
C LYS A 176 -0.33 -18.80 0.97
N VAL A 177 -0.41 -19.27 2.23
CA VAL A 177 -1.40 -20.28 2.64
C VAL A 177 -2.82 -19.74 2.45
N ALA A 178 -3.09 -18.51 2.91
CA ALA A 178 -4.41 -17.90 2.82
C ALA A 178 -4.83 -17.66 1.36
N VAL A 179 -3.92 -17.21 0.49
CA VAL A 179 -4.17 -17.12 -0.95
C VAL A 179 -4.53 -18.50 -1.49
N ALA A 180 -3.70 -19.53 -1.28
CA ALA A 180 -3.96 -20.88 -1.78
C ALA A 180 -5.31 -21.46 -1.32
N MET A 181 -5.73 -21.15 -0.08
CA MET A 181 -7.07 -21.49 0.42
C MET A 181 -8.15 -20.74 -0.36
N LYS A 182 -8.00 -19.43 -0.56
CA LYS A 182 -8.94 -18.62 -1.33
C LYS A 182 -9.05 -19.04 -2.79
N GLN A 183 -7.96 -19.44 -3.44
CA GLN A 183 -8.00 -19.99 -4.81
C GLN A 183 -8.86 -21.26 -4.88
N LYS A 184 -8.77 -22.14 -3.87
CA LYS A 184 -9.56 -23.38 -3.79
C LYS A 184 -11.03 -23.09 -3.50
N GLU A 185 -11.32 -22.16 -2.60
CA GLU A 185 -12.68 -21.76 -2.20
C GLU A 185 -13.41 -20.99 -3.31
N ASN A 186 -12.70 -20.17 -4.08
CA ASN A 186 -13.28 -19.17 -4.99
C ASN A 186 -12.79 -19.38 -6.43
N GLN A 187 -12.88 -20.60 -6.95
CA GLN A 187 -12.38 -20.96 -8.30
C GLN A 187 -12.97 -20.13 -9.45
N LYS A 188 -14.14 -19.51 -9.24
CA LYS A 188 -14.82 -18.66 -10.23
C LYS A 188 -14.44 -17.17 -10.13
N ASP A 189 -13.71 -16.79 -9.09
CA ASP A 189 -13.29 -15.42 -8.85
C ASP A 189 -11.87 -15.24 -9.37
N GLU A 190 -11.75 -14.52 -10.49
CA GLU A 190 -10.48 -14.37 -11.22
C GLU A 190 -9.40 -13.66 -10.41
N ARG A 191 -9.74 -12.95 -9.33
CA ARG A 191 -8.74 -12.35 -8.43
C ARG A 191 -7.84 -13.38 -7.78
N TRP A 192 -8.38 -14.57 -7.54
CA TRP A 192 -7.66 -15.67 -6.92
C TRP A 192 -7.03 -16.61 -7.95
N ASN A 193 -7.25 -16.41 -9.26
CA ASN A 193 -6.54 -17.15 -10.29
C ASN A 193 -5.13 -16.56 -10.49
N LEU A 194 -4.23 -16.89 -9.57
CA LEU A 194 -2.90 -16.30 -9.48
C LEU A 194 -1.79 -17.32 -9.71
N PRO A 195 -0.63 -16.87 -10.24
CA PRO A 195 0.59 -17.65 -10.18
C PRO A 195 1.04 -17.87 -8.72
N SER A 196 2.09 -18.69 -8.56
CA SER A 196 2.75 -18.82 -7.27
C SER A 196 3.30 -17.48 -6.80
N ILE A 197 2.99 -17.10 -5.55
CA ILE A 197 3.41 -15.83 -4.99
C ILE A 197 4.90 -15.88 -4.61
N ALA A 198 5.66 -14.88 -5.05
CA ALA A 198 7.08 -14.71 -4.74
C ALA A 198 7.33 -14.47 -3.24
N GLU A 199 8.56 -14.66 -2.77
CA GLU A 199 8.92 -14.43 -1.35
C GLU A 199 9.05 -12.95 -0.98
N LYS A 200 9.46 -12.12 -1.94
CA LYS A 200 9.71 -10.70 -1.69
C LYS A 200 8.58 -9.86 -2.29
N PRO A 201 7.89 -9.07 -1.47
CA PRO A 201 6.90 -8.15 -1.99
C PRO A 201 7.58 -6.94 -2.65
N SER A 202 6.87 -6.30 -3.57
CA SER A 202 7.18 -4.97 -4.10
C SER A 202 6.39 -3.90 -3.35
N ILE A 203 6.86 -2.65 -3.47
CA ILE A 203 6.13 -1.46 -3.06
C ILE A 203 5.58 -0.79 -4.31
N ILE A 204 4.32 -0.39 -4.25
CA ILE A 204 3.71 0.47 -5.25
C ILE A 204 3.24 1.74 -4.56
N LEU A 205 3.75 2.88 -5.01
CA LEU A 205 3.20 4.19 -4.67
C LEU A 205 2.22 4.57 -5.78
N LEU A 206 0.96 4.67 -5.42
CA LEU A 206 -0.12 4.97 -6.36
C LEU A 206 -0.78 6.29 -5.97
N ALA A 207 -0.84 7.23 -6.89
CA ALA A 207 -1.52 8.51 -6.65
C ALA A 207 -2.04 9.10 -7.96
N PRO A 208 -3.07 9.97 -7.94
CA PRO A 208 -3.49 10.66 -9.14
C PRO A 208 -2.43 11.63 -9.68
N ASP A 209 -2.51 11.94 -10.98
CA ASP A 209 -1.57 12.84 -11.68
C ASP A 209 -1.40 14.18 -10.96
N ASN A 210 -2.51 14.74 -10.48
CA ASN A 210 -2.50 16.02 -9.77
C ASN A 210 -1.69 15.96 -8.46
N TRP A 211 -1.66 14.83 -7.75
CA TRP A 211 -0.90 14.69 -6.52
C TRP A 211 0.61 14.70 -6.80
N TRP A 212 1.04 14.03 -7.87
CA TRP A 212 2.43 14.07 -8.32
C TRP A 212 2.84 15.47 -8.77
N PHE A 213 1.98 16.12 -9.58
CA PHE A 213 2.21 17.48 -10.06
C PHE A 213 2.30 18.50 -8.90
N GLU A 214 1.42 18.41 -7.93
CA GLU A 214 1.43 19.28 -6.76
C GLU A 214 2.69 19.08 -5.92
N ASN A 215 3.17 17.84 -5.78
CA ASN A 215 4.47 17.60 -5.16
C ASN A 215 5.63 18.17 -5.97
N ASP A 216 5.57 18.15 -7.30
CA ASP A 216 6.57 18.82 -8.14
C ASP A 216 6.57 20.34 -7.95
N ARG A 217 5.38 20.96 -7.91
CA ARG A 217 5.25 22.40 -7.77
C ARG A 217 5.67 22.89 -6.38
N ASN A 218 5.32 22.14 -5.35
CA ASN A 218 5.49 22.56 -3.96
C ASN A 218 6.84 22.14 -3.37
N ASN A 219 7.60 21.28 -4.06
CA ASN A 219 8.91 20.83 -3.60
C ASN A 219 10.00 21.23 -4.60
N ASP A 220 10.77 22.25 -4.25
CA ASP A 220 11.89 22.73 -5.04
C ASP A 220 13.08 21.74 -5.08
N GLY A 221 13.96 21.93 -6.07
CA GLY A 221 15.24 21.22 -6.20
C GLY A 221 15.17 19.86 -6.91
N ASN A 222 16.28 19.12 -6.88
CA ASN A 222 16.40 17.80 -7.52
C ASN A 222 15.89 16.66 -6.61
N TRP A 223 14.68 16.80 -6.07
CA TRP A 223 14.13 15.77 -5.18
C TRP A 223 13.92 14.44 -5.91
N LYS A 224 13.55 14.47 -7.20
CA LYS A 224 13.37 13.28 -8.05
C LYS A 224 14.65 12.45 -8.16
N GLY A 225 15.78 13.08 -8.43
CA GLY A 225 17.08 12.40 -8.48
C GLY A 225 17.42 11.73 -7.15
N LYS A 226 17.31 12.46 -6.04
CA LYS A 226 17.57 11.90 -4.70
C LYS A 226 16.58 10.81 -4.30
N PHE A 227 15.31 10.95 -4.70
CA PHE A 227 14.28 9.96 -4.44
C PHE A 227 14.60 8.68 -5.20
N LYS A 228 14.99 8.79 -6.47
CA LYS A 228 15.45 7.65 -7.28
C LYS A 228 16.68 6.96 -6.69
N GLU A 229 17.65 7.71 -6.18
CA GLU A 229 18.79 7.15 -5.45
C GLU A 229 18.35 6.35 -4.22
N LEU A 230 17.39 6.88 -3.45
CA LEU A 230 16.80 6.16 -2.31
C LEU A 230 16.06 4.88 -2.74
N LEU A 231 15.27 4.93 -3.82
CA LEU A 231 14.59 3.75 -4.37
C LEU A 231 15.59 2.66 -4.80
N ASN A 232 16.68 3.06 -5.47
CA ASN A 232 17.76 2.15 -5.85
C ASN A 232 18.44 1.55 -4.61
N GLY A 233 18.72 2.37 -3.59
CA GLY A 233 19.27 1.91 -2.31
C GLY A 233 18.40 0.86 -1.63
N ILE A 234 17.07 1.05 -1.62
CA ILE A 234 16.09 0.08 -1.12
C ILE A 234 16.17 -1.24 -1.91
N LYS A 235 16.18 -1.16 -3.24
CA LYS A 235 16.30 -2.35 -4.10
C LYS A 235 17.60 -3.10 -3.87
N GLU A 236 18.73 -2.42 -3.82
CA GLU A 236 20.05 -3.04 -3.66
C GLU A 236 20.23 -3.66 -2.27
N ASN A 237 19.80 -2.97 -1.20
CA ASN A 237 20.09 -3.38 0.17
C ASN A 237 19.02 -4.29 0.78
N LEU A 238 17.78 -4.20 0.32
CA LEU A 238 16.64 -4.96 0.84
C LEU A 238 16.06 -5.93 -0.20
N GLY A 239 16.33 -5.73 -1.48
CA GLY A 239 15.77 -6.53 -2.57
C GLY A 239 14.28 -6.30 -2.77
N ILE A 240 13.80 -5.10 -2.43
CA ILE A 240 12.39 -4.69 -2.59
C ILE A 240 12.34 -3.80 -3.83
N GLU A 241 11.55 -4.20 -4.82
CA GLU A 241 11.28 -3.34 -5.98
C GLU A 241 10.23 -2.30 -5.61
N THR A 242 10.46 -1.05 -5.99
CA THR A 242 9.52 0.04 -5.78
C THR A 242 9.10 0.62 -7.11
N HIS A 243 7.81 0.86 -7.26
CA HIS A 243 7.23 1.43 -8.46
C HIS A 243 6.37 2.63 -8.10
N CYS A 244 6.40 3.66 -8.94
CA CYS A 244 5.59 4.86 -8.78
C CYS A 244 4.64 4.95 -9.97
N PHE A 245 3.34 4.89 -9.71
CA PHE A 245 2.32 4.95 -10.73
C PHE A 245 1.41 6.12 -10.52
N THR A 246 0.96 6.65 -11.64
CA THR A 246 -0.10 7.63 -11.66
C THR A 246 -1.45 6.98 -11.96
N LEU A 247 -2.50 7.51 -11.33
CA LEU A 247 -3.89 7.31 -11.75
C LEU A 247 -4.27 8.51 -12.62
N GLY A 248 -4.91 8.27 -13.75
CA GLY A 248 -5.61 9.34 -14.48
C GLY A 248 -6.57 10.10 -13.56
N ASP A 249 -7.00 11.29 -13.97
CA ASP A 249 -7.89 12.12 -13.15
C ASP A 249 -9.17 11.37 -12.75
N ILE A 250 -9.26 11.00 -11.47
CA ILE A 250 -10.44 10.36 -10.88
C ILE A 250 -11.19 11.41 -10.07
N SER A 251 -12.39 11.75 -10.51
CA SER A 251 -13.24 12.67 -9.76
C SER A 251 -14.07 11.94 -8.69
N LYS A 252 -14.53 12.70 -7.70
CA LYS A 252 -15.48 12.24 -6.67
C LYS A 252 -16.81 11.74 -7.27
N VAL A 253 -17.18 12.26 -8.43
CA VAL A 253 -18.37 11.82 -9.17
C VAL A 253 -18.14 10.43 -9.73
N ASP A 254 -16.95 10.19 -10.29
CA ASP A 254 -16.59 8.90 -10.87
C ASP A 254 -16.64 7.81 -9.81
N ILE A 255 -16.14 8.06 -8.59
CA ILE A 255 -16.16 7.08 -7.49
C ILE A 255 -17.49 6.98 -6.72
N GLY A 256 -18.55 7.64 -7.19
CA GLY A 256 -19.89 7.54 -6.58
C GLY A 256 -19.97 8.08 -5.15
N TRP A 257 -19.12 9.06 -4.80
CA TRP A 257 -18.91 9.51 -3.41
C TRP A 257 -20.14 10.10 -2.70
N LYS A 258 -21.21 10.43 -3.44
CA LYS A 258 -22.45 11.01 -2.90
C LYS A 258 -23.73 10.30 -3.31
N THR A 259 -23.67 9.25 -4.12
CA THR A 259 -24.87 8.56 -4.60
C THR A 259 -25.16 7.38 -3.69
N GLU A 260 -26.24 7.51 -2.89
CA GLU A 260 -26.86 6.41 -2.15
C GLU A 260 -27.25 5.28 -3.10
N MET A 261 -26.32 4.40 -3.43
CA MET A 261 -26.61 3.31 -4.34
C MET A 261 -25.99 2.01 -3.83
N CYS A 262 -26.77 1.31 -2.99
CA CYS A 262 -26.79 -0.14 -2.99
C CYS A 262 -26.89 -0.63 -4.45
N GLY A 263 -25.80 -1.18 -4.99
CA GLY A 263 -25.85 -1.94 -6.25
C GLY A 263 -25.44 -1.20 -7.53
N TYR A 264 -24.87 0.01 -7.45
CA TYR A 264 -24.30 0.63 -8.65
C TYR A 264 -22.98 -0.05 -9.01
N LYS A 265 -22.92 -0.67 -10.20
CA LYS A 265 -21.68 -1.07 -10.87
C LYS A 265 -21.36 0.05 -11.85
N PRO A 266 -20.46 1.00 -11.54
CA PRO A 266 -20.14 2.02 -12.52
C PRO A 266 -19.37 1.33 -13.65
N GLU A 267 -19.74 1.63 -14.89
CA GLU A 267 -18.96 1.24 -16.07
C GLU A 267 -17.65 2.04 -16.08
N PHE A 268 -16.71 1.64 -15.25
CA PHE A 268 -15.42 2.31 -15.03
C PHE A 268 -14.36 1.99 -16.08
N HIS A 269 -14.74 1.35 -17.18
CA HIS A 269 -13.79 0.69 -18.08
C HIS A 269 -12.90 1.67 -18.88
N SER A 270 -13.02 2.99 -18.70
CA SER A 270 -12.31 3.99 -19.51
C SER A 270 -11.58 5.10 -18.76
N VAL A 271 -11.52 5.14 -17.42
CA VAL A 271 -11.07 6.36 -16.69
C VAL A 271 -9.72 6.22 -16.00
N ILE A 272 -9.29 5.00 -15.65
CA ILE A 272 -8.02 4.82 -14.93
C ILE A 272 -6.92 4.37 -15.90
N THR A 273 -6.20 5.36 -16.42
CA THR A 273 -4.92 5.11 -17.10
C THR A 273 -3.81 5.02 -16.06
N PHE A 274 -3.00 3.97 -16.15
CA PHE A 274 -1.77 3.84 -15.39
C PHE A 274 -0.60 4.17 -16.29
N SER A 275 0.31 4.99 -15.81
CA SER A 275 1.62 5.14 -16.45
C SER A 275 2.72 5.06 -15.41
N ASP A 276 3.83 4.42 -15.78
CA ASP A 276 5.07 4.52 -15.02
C ASP A 276 5.42 6.00 -14.91
N LEU A 277 5.42 6.51 -13.68
CA LEU A 277 5.98 7.83 -13.44
C LEU A 277 7.47 7.73 -13.74
N HIS A 278 7.86 8.22 -14.91
CA HIS A 278 9.26 8.33 -15.26
C HIS A 278 9.85 9.42 -14.38
N ILE A 279 10.35 9.03 -13.21
CA ILE A 279 11.23 9.85 -12.39
C ILE A 279 12.55 9.97 -13.19
N ARG A 280 12.55 10.89 -14.16
CA ARG A 280 13.72 11.25 -14.97
C ARG A 280 14.69 12.05 -14.11
#